data_AF-A0A183IAJ1-F1
#
_entry.id   AF-A0A183IAJ1-F1
#
_cell.length_a   1.000
_cell.length_b   1.000
_cell.length_c   1.000
_cell.angle_alpha   90.00
_cell.angle_beta   90.00
_cell.angle_gamma   90.00
#
_symmetry.space_group_name_H-M   'P 1'
#
loop_
_entity.id
_entity.type
_entity.pdbx_description
1 polymer ?
#
loop_
_entity_poly.entity_id
_entity_poly.type
_entity_poly.pdbx_seq_one_letter_code
_entity_poly.pdbx_strand_id
1 'polypeptide(L)'
;MTGATQVCCYDFAGWLMFSQDFDYTEDYVKYYAAGVAYRADPWGAYMYKKPPNVPSWSNFYNDLLPYDVCCRWAKHCEFYYWRRPTSSCQGYLPSRIGTIYGSGHVITFDGTKYDFHGSGDYVLIVLKSPNIDLSVQIRMETIPKSKSIFILVSVVTGVAVQDTGSSVIQVLARKEHKRWRYRTDIFADSLQYFL
;
A
#
# COMPACT_ATOMS: atom_id res chain seq x y z
N MET A 1 -7.81 -1.98 -14.09
CA MET A 1 -6.52 -2.37 -13.48
C MET A 1 -6.23 -3.79 -13.90
N THR A 2 -5.33 -3.98 -14.86
CA THR A 2 -4.98 -5.30 -15.41
C THR A 2 -3.88 -5.94 -14.56
N GLY A 3 -4.16 -7.10 -13.97
CA GLY A 3 -3.33 -7.75 -12.96
C GLY A 3 -2.05 -8.42 -13.48
N ALA A 4 -1.09 -7.61 -13.89
CA ALA A 4 0.33 -7.95 -13.90
C ALA A 4 1.06 -6.89 -13.06
N THR A 5 1.86 -7.31 -12.08
CA THR A 5 2.59 -6.38 -11.21
C THR A 5 4.06 -6.41 -11.56
N GLN A 6 4.59 -5.25 -11.91
CA GLN A 6 6.02 -5.04 -11.98
C GLN A 6 6.38 -4.00 -10.93
N VAL A 7 7.33 -4.34 -10.08
CA VAL A 7 7.89 -3.39 -9.12
C VAL A 7 9.08 -2.72 -9.80
N CYS A 8 9.06 -1.39 -9.90
CA CYS A 8 10.20 -0.62 -10.33
C CYS A 8 11.11 -0.39 -9.12
N CYS A 9 12.32 -0.96 -9.15
CA CYS A 9 13.32 -0.86 -8.09
C CYS A 9 14.38 0.19 -8.45
N TYR A 10 14.97 0.80 -7.43
CA TYR A 10 16.10 1.71 -7.57
C TYR A 10 17.29 1.20 -6.77
N ASP A 11 18.50 1.43 -7.26
CA ASP A 11 19.72 1.17 -6.51
C ASP A 11 19.95 2.22 -5.40
N PHE A 12 21.02 2.05 -4.61
CA PHE A 12 21.36 2.98 -3.54
C PHE A 12 21.74 4.39 -4.03
N ALA A 13 22.10 4.53 -5.32
CA ALA A 13 22.43 5.78 -5.97
C ALA A 13 21.20 6.43 -6.64
N GLY A 14 20.03 5.78 -6.60
CA GLY A 14 18.77 6.28 -7.16
C GLY A 14 18.58 5.97 -8.64
N TRP A 15 19.39 5.09 -9.24
CA TRP A 15 19.21 4.64 -10.62
C TRP A 15 18.18 3.53 -10.72
N LEU A 16 17.38 3.56 -11.78
CA LEU A 16 16.37 2.54 -12.02
C LEU A 16 17.05 1.21 -12.39
N MET A 17 16.66 0.13 -11.73
CA MET A 17 17.20 -1.20 -11.97
C MET A 17 16.31 -2.01 -12.92
N PHE A 18 16.94 -2.68 -13.88
CA PHE A 18 16.29 -3.61 -14.81
C PHE A 18 16.56 -5.06 -14.42
N SER A 19 15.69 -6.00 -14.82
CA SER A 19 15.90 -7.43 -14.58
C SER A 19 17.16 -7.99 -15.25
N GLN A 20 17.76 -7.24 -16.19
CA GLN A 20 19.04 -7.55 -16.81
C GLN A 20 20.23 -7.10 -15.96
N ASP A 21 20.03 -6.22 -14.99
CA ASP A 21 21.05 -5.78 -14.02
C ASP A 21 21.20 -6.82 -12.89
N PHE A 22 21.30 -8.10 -13.28
CA PHE A 22 21.59 -9.21 -12.37
C PHE A 22 23.10 -9.46 -12.34
N ASP A 23 23.60 -9.94 -11.20
CA ASP A 23 25.02 -10.28 -11.06
C ASP A 23 25.32 -11.63 -11.72
N TYR A 24 26.41 -11.70 -12.50
CA TYR A 24 26.89 -12.91 -13.19
C TYR A 24 27.68 -13.85 -12.26
N THR A 25 27.68 -13.58 -10.95
CA THR A 25 28.36 -14.42 -9.98
C THR A 25 27.62 -15.75 -9.76
N GLU A 26 28.35 -16.82 -9.40
CA GLU A 26 27.78 -18.15 -9.14
C GLU A 26 26.72 -18.14 -8.00
N ASP A 27 26.71 -17.07 -7.21
CA ASP A 27 25.78 -16.79 -6.12
C ASP A 27 24.61 -15.89 -6.60
N TYR A 28 23.89 -16.31 -7.63
CA TYR A 28 22.75 -15.58 -8.25
C TYR A 28 21.63 -15.13 -7.28
N VAL A 29 21.58 -15.71 -6.08
CA VAL A 29 20.57 -15.44 -5.03
C VAL A 29 21.06 -14.51 -3.92
N LYS A 30 22.35 -14.15 -3.92
CA LYS A 30 23.01 -13.49 -2.78
C LYS A 30 23.12 -11.98 -2.91
N TYR A 31 23.21 -11.47 -4.13
CA TYR A 31 23.37 -10.04 -4.40
C TYR A 31 22.28 -9.54 -5.36
N TYR A 32 21.67 -8.42 -4.97
CA TYR A 32 20.80 -7.53 -5.75
C TYR A 32 20.25 -8.08 -7.07
N ALA A 33 19.01 -8.59 -7.03
CA ALA A 33 18.19 -8.74 -8.23
C ALA A 33 17.23 -7.54 -8.31
N ALA A 34 17.11 -6.91 -9.48
CA ALA A 34 16.16 -5.82 -9.73
C ALA A 34 14.67 -6.20 -9.56
N GLY A 35 14.39 -7.45 -9.18
CA GLY A 35 13.07 -8.05 -9.08
C GLY A 35 12.73 -8.93 -10.28
N VAL A 36 11.55 -9.55 -10.23
CA VAL A 36 10.97 -10.34 -11.32
C VAL A 36 9.70 -9.66 -11.83
N ALA A 37 9.44 -9.75 -13.14
CA ALA A 37 8.19 -9.29 -13.71
C ALA A 37 7.07 -10.32 -13.45
N TYR A 38 6.17 -10.03 -12.50
CA TYR A 38 5.04 -10.90 -12.21
C TYR A 38 3.95 -10.75 -13.27
N ARG A 39 3.54 -11.86 -13.87
CA ARG A 39 2.43 -11.92 -14.83
C ARG A 39 1.10 -12.20 -14.16
N ALA A 40 1.11 -12.78 -12.97
CA ALA A 40 -0.06 -12.99 -12.14
C ALA A 40 0.15 -12.37 -10.76
N ASP A 41 -0.72 -11.45 -10.39
CA ASP A 41 -0.71 -10.85 -9.05
C ASP A 41 -0.93 -11.92 -7.97
N PRO A 42 -0.04 -12.03 -6.97
CA PRO A 42 -0.11 -13.06 -5.94
C PRO A 42 -1.30 -12.91 -4.97
N TRP A 43 -1.79 -11.69 -4.73
CA TRP A 43 -2.93 -11.40 -3.84
C TRP A 43 -4.24 -11.21 -4.60
N GLY A 44 -4.09 -10.84 -5.85
CA GLY A 44 -5.13 -10.74 -6.81
C GLY A 44 -5.51 -9.29 -7.16
N ALA A 45 -5.03 -8.78 -8.28
CA ALA A 45 -5.57 -7.61 -9.01
C ALA A 45 -6.69 -7.93 -10.03
N TYR A 46 -7.83 -7.23 -9.97
CA TYR A 46 -9.08 -7.46 -10.73
C TYR A 46 -8.98 -8.30 -12.04
N MET A 47 -9.32 -9.60 -11.96
CA MET A 47 -9.94 -10.52 -12.96
C MET A 47 -10.11 -11.96 -12.37
N TYR A 48 -10.29 -12.10 -11.05
CA TYR A 48 -10.41 -13.42 -10.40
C TYR A 48 -11.83 -13.96 -10.47
N LYS A 49 -11.97 -15.27 -10.26
CA LYS A 49 -13.22 -16.06 -10.32
C LYS A 49 -13.59 -16.61 -11.72
N LYS A 50 -12.64 -16.67 -12.66
CA LYS A 50 -12.76 -17.50 -13.88
C LYS A 50 -11.61 -18.50 -13.94
N PRO A 51 -11.84 -19.82 -14.07
CA PRO A 51 -10.76 -20.77 -14.37
C PRO A 51 -10.02 -20.32 -15.65
N PRO A 52 -8.67 -20.29 -15.69
CA PRO A 52 -7.67 -20.76 -14.70
C PRO A 52 -7.07 -19.66 -13.78
N ASN A 53 -7.77 -18.54 -13.57
CA ASN A 53 -7.27 -17.36 -12.85
C ASN A 53 -7.48 -17.45 -11.33
N VAL A 54 -6.79 -18.38 -10.66
CA VAL A 54 -6.71 -18.46 -9.19
C VAL A 54 -5.43 -17.75 -8.75
N PRO A 55 -5.46 -16.64 -7.98
CA PRO A 55 -4.28 -15.79 -7.74
C PRO A 55 -3.02 -16.57 -7.38
N SER A 56 -3.12 -17.42 -6.34
CA SER A 56 -1.99 -18.22 -5.86
C SER A 56 -1.52 -19.26 -6.88
N TRP A 57 -2.43 -19.94 -7.58
CA TRP A 57 -2.06 -20.97 -8.56
C TRP A 57 -1.49 -20.37 -9.84
N SER A 58 -2.10 -19.28 -10.31
CA SER A 58 -1.64 -18.53 -11.48
C SER A 58 -0.27 -17.91 -11.21
N ASN A 59 -0.04 -17.34 -10.02
CA ASN A 59 1.27 -16.83 -9.62
C ASN A 59 2.30 -17.96 -9.49
N PHE A 60 1.93 -19.09 -8.88
CA PHE A 60 2.83 -20.25 -8.79
C PHE A 60 3.24 -20.75 -10.17
N TYR A 61 2.27 -21.01 -11.05
CA TYR A 61 2.53 -21.58 -12.37
C TYR A 61 3.24 -20.60 -13.31
N ASN A 62 2.85 -19.32 -13.31
CA ASN A 62 3.38 -18.36 -14.28
C ASN A 62 4.64 -17.64 -13.79
N ASP A 63 4.87 -17.49 -12.49
CA ASP A 63 5.95 -16.65 -11.96
C ASP A 63 6.94 -17.42 -11.09
N LEU A 64 6.48 -18.17 -10.09
CA LEU A 64 7.37 -18.88 -9.15
C LEU A 64 8.03 -20.11 -9.79
N LEU A 65 7.25 -20.99 -10.44
CA LEU A 65 7.75 -22.24 -11.02
C LEU A 65 8.84 -21.97 -12.09
N PRO A 66 8.67 -21.05 -13.05
CA PRO A 66 9.71 -20.78 -14.03
C PRO A 66 10.97 -20.17 -13.40
N TYR A 67 10.84 -19.40 -12.31
CA TYR A 67 12.00 -18.85 -11.59
C TYR A 67 12.78 -19.96 -10.88
N ASP A 68 12.10 -20.83 -10.14
CA ASP A 68 12.76 -21.93 -9.45
C ASP A 68 13.42 -22.91 -10.45
N VAL A 69 12.73 -23.28 -11.53
CA VAL A 69 13.29 -24.22 -12.53
C VAL A 69 14.46 -23.61 -13.30
N CYS A 70 14.30 -22.41 -13.87
CA CYS A 70 15.28 -21.84 -14.79
C CYS A 70 16.43 -21.10 -14.08
N CYS A 71 16.13 -20.37 -13.00
CA CYS A 71 17.15 -19.59 -12.29
C CYS A 71 17.72 -20.39 -11.11
N ARG A 72 16.88 -20.87 -10.19
CA ARG A 72 17.36 -21.49 -8.94
C ARG A 72 17.95 -22.89 -9.10
N TRP A 73 17.28 -23.76 -9.87
CA TRP A 73 17.68 -25.17 -10.01
C TRP A 73 18.68 -25.38 -11.15
N ALA A 74 18.44 -24.77 -12.31
CA ALA A 74 19.36 -24.86 -13.43
C ALA A 74 20.60 -23.95 -13.27
N LYS A 75 20.61 -23.01 -12.32
CA LYS A 75 21.70 -22.03 -12.11
C LYS A 75 22.05 -21.22 -13.36
N HIS A 76 21.06 -20.93 -14.19
CA HIS A 76 21.19 -20.14 -15.42
C HIS A 76 20.14 -19.03 -15.47
N CYS A 77 20.23 -18.10 -14.53
CA CYS A 77 19.30 -16.98 -14.39
C CYS A 77 19.34 -16.04 -15.61
N GLU A 78 20.43 -16.04 -16.38
CA GLU A 78 20.53 -15.29 -17.63
C GLU A 78 19.40 -15.63 -18.61
N PHE A 79 19.04 -16.90 -18.74
CA PHE A 79 17.96 -17.31 -19.64
C PHE A 79 16.58 -16.91 -19.11
N TYR A 80 16.40 -16.95 -17.79
CA TYR A 80 15.16 -16.51 -17.16
C TYR A 80 14.92 -15.02 -17.40
N TYR A 81 15.91 -14.17 -17.09
CA TYR A 81 15.81 -12.73 -17.24
C TYR A 81 15.80 -12.28 -18.70
N TRP A 82 16.49 -12.99 -19.60
CA TRP A 82 16.40 -12.73 -21.04
C TRP A 82 15.00 -13.00 -21.60
N ARG A 83 14.33 -14.07 -21.16
CA ARG A 83 12.93 -14.37 -21.57
C ARG A 83 11.89 -13.52 -20.85
N ARG A 84 12.24 -12.91 -19.72
CA ARG A 84 11.35 -12.11 -18.87
C ARG A 84 11.94 -10.76 -18.53
N PRO A 85 12.18 -9.89 -19.52
CA PRO A 85 12.62 -8.53 -19.27
C PRO A 85 11.54 -7.76 -18.48
N THR A 86 11.95 -7.00 -17.48
CA THR A 86 11.12 -5.98 -16.86
C THR A 86 10.87 -4.85 -17.86
N SER A 87 9.67 -4.24 -17.85
CA SER A 87 9.41 -3.02 -18.60
C SER A 87 10.36 -1.92 -18.16
N SER A 88 10.62 -0.95 -19.04
CA SER A 88 11.65 0.07 -18.81
C SER A 88 11.32 1.04 -17.66
N CYS A 89 10.14 0.93 -17.04
CA CYS A 89 9.61 1.86 -16.03
C CYS A 89 9.70 3.34 -16.43
N GLN A 90 9.96 3.63 -17.70
CA GLN A 90 10.06 4.99 -18.23
C GLN A 90 8.67 5.62 -18.17
N GLY A 91 8.53 6.65 -17.33
CA GLY A 91 7.25 7.28 -17.05
C GLY A 91 6.47 6.67 -15.88
N TYR A 92 7.06 5.73 -15.12
CA TYR A 92 6.48 5.31 -13.85
C TYR A 92 6.45 6.50 -12.89
N LEU A 93 5.24 6.99 -12.62
CA LEU A 93 5.00 8.00 -11.60
C LEU A 93 4.61 7.26 -10.31
N PRO A 94 5.49 7.19 -9.29
CA PRO A 94 5.14 6.54 -8.04
C PRO A 94 3.97 7.27 -7.39
N SER A 95 3.10 6.52 -6.72
CA SER A 95 2.05 7.13 -5.90
C SER A 95 2.69 8.02 -4.84
N ARG A 96 2.19 9.24 -4.72
CA ARG A 96 2.58 10.14 -3.63
C ARG A 96 1.81 9.74 -2.38
N ILE A 97 2.48 9.75 -1.23
CA ILE A 97 1.90 9.38 0.06
C ILE A 97 1.76 10.65 0.88
N GLY A 98 0.55 10.90 1.38
CA GLY A 98 0.30 11.86 2.45
C GLY A 98 0.07 11.10 3.74
N THR A 99 0.62 11.59 4.85
CA THR A 99 0.56 10.89 6.14
C THR A 99 0.19 11.88 7.24
N ILE A 100 -0.71 11.48 8.13
CA ILE A 100 -0.93 12.13 9.41
C ILE A 100 -0.56 11.17 10.54
N TYR A 101 0.21 11.62 11.52
CA TYR A 101 0.66 10.77 12.62
C TYR A 101 0.83 11.54 13.93
N GLY A 102 0.82 10.80 15.03
CA GLY A 102 1.04 11.34 16.37
C GLY A 102 0.04 12.44 16.75
N SER A 103 0.56 13.57 17.21
CA SER A 103 -0.14 14.74 17.73
C SER A 103 -0.64 15.73 16.65
N GLY A 104 -0.96 15.23 15.45
CA GLY A 104 -1.37 16.06 14.32
C GLY A 104 -0.23 16.52 13.42
N HIS A 105 0.86 15.76 13.33
CA HIS A 105 1.90 15.98 12.33
C HIS A 105 1.39 15.50 10.98
N VAL A 106 1.32 16.38 10.00
CA VAL A 106 0.84 16.12 8.65
C VAL A 106 1.98 16.29 7.66
N ILE A 107 2.13 15.31 6.77
CA ILE A 107 2.96 15.38 5.58
C ILE A 107 2.01 15.30 4.39
N THR A 108 1.93 16.36 3.60
CA THR A 108 1.08 16.43 2.40
C THR A 108 1.70 15.67 1.23
N PHE A 109 0.93 15.44 0.15
CA PHE A 109 1.39 14.67 -1.02
C PHE A 109 2.60 15.25 -1.74
N ASP A 110 2.85 16.56 -1.63
CA ASP A 110 4.03 17.27 -2.14
C ASP A 110 5.23 17.20 -1.19
N GLY A 111 5.09 16.57 -0.01
CA GLY A 111 6.15 16.44 0.98
C GLY A 111 6.21 17.60 1.99
N THR A 112 5.29 18.56 1.92
CA THR A 112 5.28 19.68 2.87
C THR A 112 4.80 19.23 4.26
N LYS A 113 5.45 19.74 5.31
CA LYS A 113 5.22 19.34 6.69
C LYS A 113 4.46 20.42 7.45
N TYR A 114 3.39 20.04 8.13
CA TYR A 114 2.55 20.93 8.93
C TYR A 114 2.22 20.29 10.27
N ASP A 115 2.06 21.12 11.29
CA ASP A 115 1.55 20.71 12.60
C ASP A 115 0.15 21.29 12.80
N PHE A 116 -0.81 20.41 13.07
CA PHE A 116 -2.21 20.79 13.21
C PHE A 116 -2.78 20.33 14.55
N HIS A 117 -3.19 21.30 15.38
CA HIS A 117 -3.66 21.07 16.75
C HIS A 117 -5.16 21.33 16.94
N GLY A 118 -5.97 21.13 15.89
CA GLY A 118 -7.42 21.31 15.95
C GLY A 118 -8.16 20.10 16.52
N SER A 119 -9.26 20.37 17.23
CA SER A 119 -10.27 19.37 17.61
C SER A 119 -11.47 19.51 16.70
N GLY A 120 -12.03 18.42 16.20
CA GLY A 120 -13.15 18.41 15.27
C GLY A 120 -12.99 17.44 14.11
N ASP A 121 -13.91 17.54 13.17
CA ASP A 121 -13.92 16.74 11.95
C ASP A 121 -13.32 17.55 10.80
N TYR A 122 -12.31 17.00 10.14
CA TYR A 122 -11.53 17.65 9.09
C TYR A 122 -11.49 16.80 7.84
N VAL A 123 -11.42 17.45 6.68
CA VAL A 123 -11.34 16.77 5.40
C VAL A 123 -9.88 16.73 4.95
N LEU A 124 -9.32 15.53 4.77
CA LEU A 124 -7.94 15.36 4.29
C LEU A 124 -7.86 15.36 2.78
N ILE A 125 -8.80 14.68 2.11
CA ILE A 125 -8.78 14.49 0.67
C ILE A 125 -10.20 14.70 0.15
N VAL A 126 -10.33 15.53 -0.87
CA VAL A 126 -11.51 15.63 -1.71
C VAL A 126 -11.06 15.56 -3.14
N LEU A 127 -11.60 14.60 -3.89
CA LEU A 127 -11.44 14.52 -5.32
C LEU A 127 -12.85 14.49 -5.94
N LYS A 128 -13.23 15.62 -6.55
CA LYS A 128 -14.50 15.77 -7.26
C LYS A 128 -14.24 15.92 -8.75
N SER A 129 -14.65 14.93 -9.51
CA SER A 129 -14.60 14.90 -10.97
C SER A 129 -15.88 14.23 -11.50
N PRO A 130 -16.21 14.34 -12.80
CA PRO A 130 -17.46 13.78 -13.34
C PRO A 130 -17.64 12.28 -13.10
N ASN A 131 -16.52 11.54 -12.96
CA ASN A 131 -16.52 10.09 -12.82
C ASN A 131 -16.01 9.60 -11.45
N ILE A 132 -15.46 10.50 -10.62
CA ILE A 132 -14.87 10.16 -9.32
C ILE A 132 -15.30 11.19 -8.29
N ASP A 133 -15.96 10.73 -7.23
CA ASP A 133 -16.27 11.47 -6.01
C ASP A 133 -15.68 10.73 -4.81
N LEU A 134 -14.44 11.07 -4.46
CA LEU A 134 -13.71 10.48 -3.33
C LEU A 134 -13.59 11.53 -2.22
N SER A 135 -14.01 11.17 -1.02
CA SER A 135 -13.81 11.98 0.18
C SER A 135 -13.20 11.16 1.32
N VAL A 136 -12.17 11.73 1.95
CA VAL A 136 -11.53 11.18 3.14
C VAL A 136 -11.58 12.22 4.24
N GLN A 137 -12.24 11.86 5.34
CA GLN A 137 -12.41 12.71 6.51
C GLN A 137 -11.75 12.06 7.72
N ILE A 138 -11.28 12.89 8.64
CA ILE A 138 -10.71 12.46 9.91
C ILE A 138 -11.41 13.17 11.06
N ARG A 139 -11.51 12.46 12.18
CA ARG A 139 -11.90 13.03 13.47
C ARG A 139 -10.65 13.20 14.32
N MET A 140 -10.39 14.43 14.74
CA MET A 140 -9.34 14.77 15.68
C MET A 140 -9.94 15.20 17.01
N GLU A 141 -9.41 14.68 18.10
CA GLU A 141 -9.90 14.99 19.43
C GLU A 141 -8.76 15.31 20.37
N THR A 142 -9.00 16.27 21.26
CA THR A 142 -8.09 16.59 22.35
C THR A 142 -8.11 15.50 23.41
N ILE A 143 -6.93 15.00 23.79
CA ILE A 143 -6.80 14.06 24.89
C ILE A 143 -7.16 14.78 26.21
N PRO A 144 -8.02 14.21 27.06
CA PRO A 144 -8.36 14.80 28.35
C PRO A 144 -7.10 14.92 29.22
N LYS A 145 -7.01 16.03 29.97
CA LYS A 145 -5.85 16.34 30.82
C LYS A 145 -5.59 15.19 31.80
N SER A 146 -4.39 14.60 31.72
CA SER A 146 -3.87 13.77 32.80
C SER A 146 -3.29 14.67 33.90
N LYS A 147 -3.36 14.24 35.16
CA LYS A 147 -2.94 15.02 36.35
C LYS A 147 -1.50 15.55 36.32
N SER A 148 -0.67 15.11 35.35
CA SER A 148 0.76 15.44 35.24
C SER A 148 1.18 16.05 33.88
N ILE A 149 0.29 16.20 32.89
CA ILE A 149 0.65 16.73 31.56
C ILE A 149 -0.37 17.81 31.14
N PHE A 150 0.12 19.04 30.97
CA PHE A 150 -0.68 20.24 30.68
C PHE A 150 -0.78 20.59 29.18
N ILE A 151 -0.35 19.70 28.28
CA ILE A 151 -0.34 20.00 26.84
C ILE A 151 -1.66 19.56 26.22
N LEU A 152 -2.38 20.50 25.60
CA LEU A 152 -3.54 20.21 24.76
C LEU A 152 -3.04 19.63 23.45
N VAL A 153 -3.11 18.30 23.33
CA VAL A 153 -2.72 17.56 22.12
C VAL A 153 -3.96 16.95 21.49
N SER A 154 -4.14 17.22 20.20
CA SER A 154 -5.14 16.54 19.36
C SER A 154 -4.56 15.30 18.72
N VAL A 155 -5.31 14.21 18.74
CA VAL A 155 -4.96 12.95 18.08
C VAL A 155 -6.07 12.52 17.14
N VAL A 156 -5.70 11.80 16.08
CA VAL A 156 -6.69 11.20 15.17
C VAL A 156 -7.36 10.03 15.90
N THR A 157 -8.68 10.13 16.07
CA THR A 157 -9.50 9.09 16.70
C THR A 157 -10.45 8.42 15.72
N GLY A 158 -10.61 8.97 14.52
CA GLY A 158 -11.48 8.37 13.51
C GLY A 158 -11.09 8.74 12.10
N VAL A 159 -11.41 7.85 11.15
CA VAL A 159 -11.24 8.04 9.72
C VAL A 159 -12.51 7.58 9.02
N ALA A 160 -13.03 8.38 8.09
CA ALA A 160 -14.15 8.02 7.24
C ALA A 160 -13.75 8.16 5.76
N VAL A 161 -14.13 7.20 4.94
CA VAL A 161 -13.82 7.15 3.51
C VAL A 161 -15.08 6.83 2.73
N GLN A 162 -15.29 7.57 1.64
CA GLN A 162 -16.35 7.33 0.68
C GLN A 162 -15.82 7.53 -0.74
N ASP A 163 -16.12 6.59 -1.63
CA ASP A 163 -15.87 6.67 -3.07
C ASP A 163 -17.21 6.68 -3.84
N THR A 164 -17.11 6.86 -5.14
CA THR A 164 -18.20 7.02 -6.10
C THR A 164 -19.19 5.85 -6.06
N GLY A 165 -20.35 6.09 -5.44
CA GLY A 165 -21.38 5.05 -5.29
C GLY A 165 -21.01 3.93 -4.32
N SER A 166 -19.96 4.10 -3.50
CA SER A 166 -19.61 3.16 -2.44
C SER A 166 -20.32 3.49 -1.13
N SER A 167 -20.45 2.49 -0.27
CA SER A 167 -20.78 2.67 1.14
C SER A 167 -19.74 3.54 1.84
N VAL A 168 -20.16 4.28 2.88
CA VAL A 168 -19.26 5.05 3.73
C VAL A 168 -18.64 4.12 4.76
N ILE A 169 -17.32 3.96 4.71
CA ILE A 169 -16.57 3.19 5.70
C ILE A 169 -16.02 4.14 6.75
N GLN A 170 -16.34 3.89 8.02
CA GLN A 170 -15.81 4.64 9.16
C GLN A 170 -15.02 3.71 10.07
N VAL A 171 -13.84 4.13 10.48
CA VAL A 171 -12.98 3.42 11.43
C VAL A 171 -12.75 4.35 12.61
N LEU A 172 -13.24 3.97 13.78
CA LEU A 172 -13.14 4.74 15.01
C LEU A 172 -12.26 4.02 16.02
N ALA A 173 -11.39 4.75 16.71
CA ALA A 173 -10.58 4.22 17.80
C ALA A 173 -11.44 4.03 19.06
N ARG A 174 -11.41 2.83 19.63
CA ARG A 174 -12.15 2.52 20.86
C ARG A 174 -11.42 3.14 22.06
N LYS A 175 -12.03 4.14 22.70
CA LYS A 175 -11.39 4.92 23.78
C LYS A 175 -11.36 4.14 25.11
N GLU A 176 -12.51 3.65 25.55
CA GLU A 176 -12.70 3.09 26.90
C GLU A 176 -12.41 1.58 27.01
N HIS A 177 -12.42 0.83 25.90
CA HIS A 177 -12.21 -0.63 25.89
C HIS A 177 -11.07 -1.07 24.97
N LYS A 178 -9.93 -0.39 25.04
CA LYS A 178 -8.69 -0.73 24.31
C LYS A 178 -8.09 -2.05 24.83
N ARG A 179 -8.75 -3.18 24.57
CA ARG A 179 -8.15 -4.51 24.78
C ARG A 179 -7.23 -4.83 23.61
N TRP A 180 -6.19 -5.63 23.84
CA TRP A 180 -5.16 -5.94 22.84
C TRP A 180 -5.74 -6.38 21.48
N ARG A 181 -6.88 -7.07 21.51
CA ARG A 181 -7.58 -7.63 20.35
C ARG A 181 -8.61 -6.70 19.69
N TYR A 182 -9.08 -5.64 20.36
CA TYR A 182 -10.17 -4.77 19.89
C TYR A 182 -9.83 -3.29 20.13
N ARG A 183 -9.15 -2.69 19.16
CA ARG A 183 -8.68 -1.29 19.24
C ARG A 183 -9.54 -0.32 18.44
N THR A 184 -10.33 -0.82 17.49
CA THR A 184 -11.08 -0.01 16.53
C THR A 184 -12.44 -0.62 16.26
N ASP A 185 -13.45 0.24 16.11
CA ASP A 185 -14.78 -0.11 15.63
C ASP A 185 -14.89 0.30 14.17
N ILE A 186 -15.43 -0.59 13.34
CA ILE A 186 -15.60 -0.35 11.90
C ILE A 186 -17.10 -0.26 11.62
N PHE A 187 -17.50 0.77 10.88
CA PHE A 187 -18.87 0.97 10.43
C PHE A 187 -18.89 1.02 8.91
N ALA A 188 -19.89 0.41 8.29
CA ALA A 188 -20.23 0.59 6.88
C ALA A 188 -21.69 1.04 6.79
N ASP A 189 -21.95 2.21 6.20
CA ASP A 189 -23.28 2.82 6.13
C ASP A 189 -23.98 2.92 7.49
N SER A 190 -23.22 3.26 8.54
CA SER A 190 -23.66 3.34 9.94
C SER A 190 -24.00 1.99 10.61
N LEU A 191 -23.87 0.87 9.89
CA LEU A 191 -23.95 -0.47 10.47
C LEU A 191 -22.57 -0.86 11.00
N GLN A 192 -22.50 -1.30 12.25
CA GLN A 192 -21.25 -1.72 12.87
C GLN A 192 -20.88 -3.14 12.40
N TYR A 193 -19.67 -3.28 11.86
CA TYR A 193 -19.08 -4.56 11.48
C TYR A 193 -17.83 -4.77 12.34
N PHE A 194 -17.83 -5.86 13.12
CA PHE A 194 -16.83 -6.32 14.10
C PHE A 194 -17.02 -5.91 15.59
N LEU A 195 -16.96 -6.97 16.42
CA LEU A 195 -17.00 -7.09 17.89
C LEU A 195 -15.60 -6.88 18.49
#